data_AF-A0A416CZS0-F1
#
_entry.id   AF-A0A416CZS0-F1
#
_cell.length_a   1.000
_cell.length_b   1.000
_cell.length_c   1.000
_cell.angle_alpha   90.00
_cell.angle_beta   90.00
_cell.angle_gamma   90.00
#
_symmetry.space_group_name_H-M   'P 1'
#
loop_
_entity.id
_entity.type
_entity.pdbx_description
1 polymer ?
#
loop_
_entity_poly.entity_id
_entity_poly.type
_entity_poly.pdbx_seq_one_letter_code
_entity_poly.pdbx_strand_id
1 'polypeptide(L)'
;MNNITMALNADELILSALREDITSEDITTNSVMREYQLGEVELICKQDGVIAGLDVFKRTFELLDSKTEVTFTKKDGDTVKNGDKIGVVRGDIRVLLSGERTALNYLQRMSGIATYTRSITDLLKGSKTKLLDTRKTTPNMRVFEKYAVKVGGGYNHRYNLSDGILLKDNHIGAAGGVKEAVQMAKEYAPFVRKIEIEVENLDMLKEALDAGADIIMLDNMSVEDMKEAVKLVSGKAETECSGNVTKENVERLVDIGVDYISSGALTHSSPILDLSLKNLHAI
;
A
#
# COMPACT_ATOMS: atom_id res chain seq x y z
N MET A 1 4.01 11.31 -3.56
CA MET A 1 3.93 11.59 -2.09
C MET A 1 4.24 13.07 -1.86
N ASN A 2 3.62 13.79 -0.92
CA ASN A 2 3.97 15.22 -0.76
C ASN A 2 5.38 15.40 -0.15
N ASN A 3 6.01 16.55 -0.41
CA ASN A 3 7.39 16.83 -0.01
C ASN A 3 7.62 16.71 1.51
N ILE A 4 6.66 17.14 2.33
CA ILE A 4 6.77 17.08 3.79
C ILE A 4 6.79 15.62 4.27
N THR A 5 5.91 14.78 3.72
CA THR A 5 5.82 13.36 4.06
C THR A 5 7.05 12.60 3.57
N MET A 6 7.55 12.94 2.38
CA MET A 6 8.79 12.37 1.85
C MET A 6 9.95 12.64 2.81
N ALA A 7 10.16 13.91 3.16
CA ALA A 7 11.27 14.33 4.03
C ALA A 7 11.20 13.70 5.43
N LEU A 8 10.02 13.67 6.04
CA LEU A 8 9.87 13.23 7.44
C LEU A 8 9.73 11.72 7.62
N ASN A 9 9.13 11.02 6.65
CA ASN A 9 8.73 9.62 6.82
C ASN A 9 9.37 8.66 5.81
N ALA A 10 9.98 9.15 4.72
CA ALA A 10 10.54 8.29 3.67
C ALA A 10 12.05 8.46 3.50
N ASP A 11 12.59 9.67 3.59
CA ASP A 11 14.02 9.95 3.34
C ASP A 11 14.93 9.09 4.22
N GLU A 12 14.63 8.93 5.51
CA GLU A 12 15.43 8.08 6.41
C GLU A 12 15.42 6.61 5.98
N LEU A 13 14.28 6.11 5.50
CA LEU A 13 14.15 4.73 5.03
C LEU A 13 14.91 4.53 3.71
N ILE A 14 14.82 5.50 2.79
CA ILE A 14 15.56 5.46 1.52
C ILE A 14 17.07 5.54 1.79
N LEU A 15 17.52 6.43 2.68
CA LEU A 15 18.92 6.52 3.10
C LEU A 15 19.39 5.23 3.79
N SER A 16 18.54 4.60 4.61
CA SER A 16 18.85 3.32 5.22
C SER A 16 19.06 2.23 4.16
N ALA A 17 18.21 2.17 3.12
CA ALA A 17 18.36 1.22 2.02
C ALA A 17 19.60 1.51 1.15
N LEU A 18 19.94 2.79 0.93
CA LEU A 18 21.19 3.16 0.25
C LEU A 18 22.43 2.76 1.06
N ARG A 19 22.40 2.92 2.39
CA ARG A 19 23.51 2.50 3.28
C ARG A 19 23.64 0.98 3.37
N GLU A 20 22.54 0.25 3.28
CA GLU A 20 22.55 -1.20 3.16
C GLU A 20 23.33 -1.65 1.91
N ASP A 21 23.02 -1.06 0.75
CA ASP A 21 23.64 -1.44 -0.53
C ASP A 21 25.06 -0.84 -0.72
N ILE A 22 25.35 0.31 -0.08
CA ILE A 22 26.62 1.03 -0.16
C ILE A 22 27.20 1.19 1.26
N THR A 23 27.72 0.11 1.83
CA THR A 23 28.28 0.14 3.19
C THR A 23 29.58 0.94 3.29
N SER A 24 30.41 0.95 2.23
CA SER A 24 31.65 1.72 2.16
C SER A 24 31.78 2.51 0.86
N GLU A 25 31.72 1.82 -0.27
CA GLU A 25 31.75 2.38 -1.61
C GLU A 25 31.17 1.38 -2.62
N ASP A 26 30.81 1.84 -3.81
CA ASP A 26 30.52 0.99 -4.95
C ASP A 26 31.80 0.66 -5.73
N ILE A 27 32.46 -0.43 -5.33
CA ILE A 27 33.75 -0.87 -5.89
C ILE A 27 33.67 -1.06 -7.40
N THR A 28 32.55 -1.59 -7.91
CA THR A 28 32.42 -1.91 -9.32
C THR A 28 32.36 -0.62 -10.14
N THR A 29 31.47 0.29 -9.76
CA THR A 29 31.31 1.59 -10.42
C THR A 29 32.60 2.41 -10.33
N ASN A 30 33.21 2.52 -9.14
CA ASN A 30 34.43 3.30 -8.93
C ASN A 30 35.65 2.73 -9.68
N SER A 31 35.67 1.42 -9.97
CA SER A 31 36.77 0.80 -10.72
C SER A 31 36.84 1.24 -12.18
N VAL A 32 35.69 1.55 -12.78
CA VAL A 32 35.54 1.92 -14.21
C VAL A 32 35.17 3.38 -14.44
N MET A 33 34.63 4.07 -13.44
CA MET A 33 34.28 5.50 -13.46
C MET A 33 34.94 6.21 -12.29
N ARG A 34 36.18 6.65 -12.49
CA ARG A 34 37.01 7.26 -11.43
C ARG A 34 36.72 8.73 -11.21
N GLU A 35 36.47 9.44 -12.30
CA GLU A 35 36.22 10.87 -12.31
C GLU A 35 34.75 11.16 -12.57
N TYR A 36 34.33 12.38 -12.25
CA TYR A 36 33.03 12.87 -12.64
C TYR A 36 32.86 12.78 -14.16
N GLN A 37 31.79 12.12 -14.60
CA GLN A 37 31.35 12.11 -15.99
C GLN A 37 29.84 12.29 -15.98
N LEU A 38 29.36 13.34 -16.65
CA LEU A 38 27.93 13.53 -16.84
C LEU A 38 27.42 12.42 -17.79
N GLY A 39 26.29 11.82 -17.42
CA GLY A 39 25.66 10.79 -18.23
C GLY A 39 24.14 10.81 -18.11
N GLU A 40 23.53 9.96 -18.92
CA GLU A 40 22.09 9.80 -19.03
C GLU A 40 21.73 8.31 -19.09
N VAL A 41 20.68 7.90 -18.38
CA VAL A 41 20.11 6.54 -18.43
C VAL A 41 18.59 6.57 -18.52
N GLU A 42 18.01 5.61 -19.24
CA GLU A 42 16.57 5.53 -19.50
C GLU A 42 15.89 4.53 -18.55
N LEU A 43 14.78 4.94 -17.95
CA LEU A 43 13.88 4.05 -17.20
C LEU A 43 12.87 3.41 -18.16
N ILE A 44 12.98 2.09 -18.31
CA ILE A 44 12.21 1.29 -19.26
C ILE A 44 11.29 0.32 -18.51
N CYS A 45 10.04 0.27 -18.92
CA CYS A 45 9.07 -0.70 -18.44
C CYS A 45 9.26 -2.06 -19.13
N LYS A 46 9.26 -3.15 -18.37
CA LYS A 46 9.49 -4.52 -18.88
C LYS A 46 8.25 -5.41 -18.75
N GLN A 47 7.18 -4.90 -18.15
CA GLN A 47 5.95 -5.63 -17.88
C GLN A 47 4.76 -4.66 -17.84
N ASP A 48 3.62 -5.07 -18.37
CA ASP A 48 2.39 -4.28 -18.31
C ASP A 48 1.90 -4.09 -16.87
N GLY A 49 1.45 -2.89 -16.52
CA GLY A 49 0.95 -2.60 -15.18
C GLY A 49 0.60 -1.15 -14.91
N VAL A 50 0.65 -0.77 -13.64
CA VAL A 50 0.42 0.59 -13.14
C VAL A 50 1.68 1.09 -12.45
N ILE A 51 2.17 2.26 -12.86
CA ILE A 51 3.37 2.85 -12.26
C ILE A 51 3.02 3.52 -10.93
N ALA A 52 3.83 3.28 -9.90
CA ALA A 52 3.69 3.93 -8.59
C ALA A 52 5.04 4.06 -7.89
N GLY A 53 5.32 5.25 -7.35
CA GLY A 53 6.57 5.53 -6.63
C GLY A 53 7.60 6.30 -7.45
N LEU A 54 7.21 6.99 -8.52
CA LEU A 54 8.13 7.79 -9.34
C LEU A 54 8.86 8.87 -8.49
N ASP A 55 8.16 9.49 -7.55
CA ASP A 55 8.77 10.45 -6.62
C ASP A 55 9.81 9.78 -5.70
N VAL A 56 9.56 8.55 -5.26
CA VAL A 56 10.49 7.79 -4.39
C VAL A 56 11.72 7.39 -5.19
N PHE A 57 11.54 6.90 -6.41
CA PHE A 57 12.61 6.59 -7.35
C PHE A 57 13.51 7.81 -7.60
N LYS A 58 12.89 8.96 -7.92
CA LYS A 58 13.61 10.23 -8.10
C LYS A 58 14.37 10.62 -6.83
N ARG A 59 13.71 10.53 -5.67
CA ARG A 59 14.28 10.93 -4.38
C ARG A 59 15.52 10.12 -4.01
N THR A 60 15.58 8.83 -4.37
CA THR A 60 16.76 7.98 -4.15
C THR A 60 18.02 8.58 -4.79
N PHE A 61 17.92 9.10 -6.02
CA PHE A 61 19.07 9.74 -6.68
C PHE A 61 19.39 11.12 -6.10
N GLU A 62 18.37 11.93 -5.80
CA GLU A 62 18.58 13.27 -5.20
C GLU A 62 19.26 13.20 -3.82
N LEU A 63 19.04 12.12 -3.07
CA LEU A 63 19.68 11.89 -1.77
C LEU A 63 21.17 11.52 -1.91
N LEU A 64 21.57 10.92 -3.05
CA LEU A 64 22.97 10.65 -3.36
C LEU A 64 23.68 11.90 -3.91
N ASP A 65 23.03 12.62 -4.83
CA ASP A 65 23.50 13.90 -5.36
C ASP A 65 22.32 14.79 -5.75
N SER A 66 22.20 15.93 -5.06
CA SER A 66 21.18 16.96 -5.31
C SER A 66 21.21 17.58 -6.71
N LYS A 67 22.29 17.38 -7.49
CA LYS A 67 22.39 17.83 -8.88
C LYS A 67 21.78 16.85 -9.88
N THR A 68 21.35 15.67 -9.44
CA THR A 68 20.74 14.67 -10.32
C THR A 68 19.37 15.14 -10.80
N GLU A 69 19.16 15.13 -12.11
CA GLU A 69 17.90 15.53 -12.73
C GLU A 69 17.13 14.29 -13.19
N VAL A 70 15.87 14.20 -12.80
CA VAL A 70 14.98 13.11 -13.22
C VAL A 70 13.75 13.68 -13.90
N THR A 71 13.49 13.21 -15.12
CA THR A 71 12.31 13.61 -15.91
C THR A 71 11.48 12.37 -16.25
N PHE A 72 10.16 12.49 -16.10
CA PHE A 72 9.23 11.40 -16.39
C PHE A 72 8.25 11.80 -17.49
N THR A 73 7.87 10.83 -18.32
CA THR A 73 6.80 10.94 -19.33
C THR A 73 5.47 10.41 -18.80
N LYS A 74 5.47 9.82 -17.60
CA LYS A 74 4.33 9.23 -16.89
C LYS A 74 4.22 9.83 -15.50
N LYS A 75 3.05 9.68 -14.88
CA LYS A 75 2.80 9.99 -13.47
C LYS A 75 2.29 8.75 -12.73
N ASP A 76 2.45 8.74 -11.41
CA ASP A 76 1.90 7.68 -10.56
C ASP A 76 0.40 7.48 -10.85
N GLY A 77 0.01 6.23 -11.08
CA GLY A 77 -1.34 5.81 -11.41
C GLY A 77 -1.59 5.60 -12.90
N ASP A 78 -0.68 6.05 -13.77
CA ASP A 78 -0.76 5.77 -15.20
C ASP A 78 -0.54 4.28 -15.50
N THR A 79 -1.25 3.78 -16.50
CA THR A 79 -0.98 2.47 -17.09
C THR A 79 0.27 2.53 -17.98
N VAL A 80 1.10 1.49 -17.87
CA VAL A 80 2.34 1.33 -18.63
C VAL A 80 2.36 -0.02 -19.33
N LYS A 81 3.04 -0.08 -20.47
CA LYS A 81 3.21 -1.31 -21.25
C LYS A 81 4.69 -1.70 -21.33
N ASN A 82 4.95 -2.99 -21.52
CA ASN A 82 6.29 -3.48 -21.81
C ASN A 82 6.90 -2.72 -23.01
N GLY A 83 8.09 -2.16 -22.82
CA GLY A 83 8.80 -1.32 -23.79
C GLY A 83 8.59 0.19 -23.60
N ASP A 84 7.64 0.63 -22.76
CA ASP A 84 7.43 2.06 -22.51
C ASP A 84 8.70 2.68 -21.90
N LYS A 85 9.16 3.80 -22.48
CA LYS A 85 10.14 4.71 -21.85
C LYS A 85 9.42 5.60 -20.86
N ILE A 86 9.62 5.35 -19.57
CA ILE A 86 8.94 6.03 -18.46
C ILE A 86 9.63 7.34 -18.10
N GLY A 87 10.94 7.42 -18.27
CA GLY A 87 11.70 8.60 -17.91
C GLY A 87 13.18 8.48 -18.18
N VAL A 88 13.90 9.51 -17.77
CA VAL A 88 15.33 9.68 -17.95
C VAL A 88 15.92 10.23 -16.65
N VAL A 89 17.06 9.69 -16.24
CA VAL A 89 17.88 10.16 -15.12
C VAL A 89 19.19 10.71 -15.68
N ARG A 90 19.56 11.94 -15.33
CA ARG A 90 20.79 12.62 -15.74
C ARG A 90 21.59 13.05 -14.53
N GLY A 91 22.87 12.75 -14.51
CA GLY A 91 23.75 13.08 -13.38
C GLY A 91 25.14 12.48 -13.57
N ASP A 92 25.95 12.54 -12.51
CA ASP A 92 27.21 11.80 -12.47
C ASP A 92 26.92 10.31 -12.68
N ILE A 93 27.57 9.68 -13.66
CA ILE A 93 27.40 8.24 -13.95
C ILE A 93 27.58 7.38 -12.69
N ARG A 94 28.45 7.79 -11.77
CA ARG A 94 28.65 7.08 -10.50
C ARG A 94 27.37 7.04 -9.67
N VAL A 95 26.66 8.17 -9.58
CA VAL A 95 25.37 8.28 -8.88
C VAL A 95 24.29 7.47 -9.59
N LEU A 96 24.25 7.52 -10.93
CA LEU A 96 23.29 6.76 -11.73
C LEU A 96 23.41 5.25 -11.49
N LEU A 97 24.64 4.73 -11.48
CA LEU A 97 24.90 3.30 -11.28
C LEU A 97 24.70 2.88 -9.82
N SER A 98 25.24 3.63 -8.86
CA SER A 98 25.14 3.27 -7.43
C SER A 98 23.72 3.41 -6.87
N GLY A 99 22.90 4.32 -7.42
CA GLY A 99 21.51 4.48 -7.01
C GLY A 99 20.53 3.53 -7.69
N GLU A 100 20.93 2.86 -8.79
CA GLU A 100 20.03 2.09 -9.66
C GLU A 100 19.23 1.04 -8.90
N ARG A 101 19.92 0.18 -8.13
CA ARG A 101 19.29 -1.00 -7.54
C ARG A 101 18.29 -0.62 -6.47
N THR A 102 18.67 0.25 -5.54
CA THR A 102 17.78 0.75 -4.50
C THR A 102 16.56 1.45 -5.11
N ALA A 103 16.75 2.33 -6.10
CA ALA A 103 15.65 3.07 -6.72
C ALA A 103 14.68 2.13 -7.44
N LEU A 104 15.19 1.16 -8.20
CA LEU A 104 14.37 0.16 -8.88
C LEU A 104 13.63 -0.73 -7.88
N ASN A 105 14.27 -1.19 -6.80
CA ASN A 105 13.60 -2.03 -5.80
C ASN A 105 12.35 -1.35 -5.20
N TYR A 106 12.44 -0.06 -4.87
CA TYR A 106 11.26 0.71 -4.43
C TYR A 106 10.21 0.80 -5.53
N LEU A 107 10.60 1.27 -6.72
CA LEU A 107 9.65 1.52 -7.81
C LEU A 107 8.96 0.25 -8.29
N GLN A 108 9.69 -0.84 -8.47
CA GLN A 108 9.17 -2.15 -8.88
C GLN A 108 8.19 -2.72 -7.85
N ARG A 109 8.54 -2.63 -6.56
CA ARG A 109 7.67 -3.08 -5.46
C ARG A 109 6.38 -2.27 -5.37
N MET A 110 6.49 -0.96 -5.36
CA MET A 110 5.34 -0.06 -5.28
C MET A 110 4.44 -0.20 -6.51
N SER A 111 5.01 -0.25 -7.71
CA SER A 111 4.26 -0.45 -8.95
C SER A 111 3.59 -1.83 -9.01
N GLY A 112 4.23 -2.86 -8.46
CA GLY A 112 3.65 -4.19 -8.29
C GLY A 112 2.38 -4.19 -7.44
N ILE A 113 2.43 -3.54 -6.27
CA ILE A 113 1.27 -3.35 -5.38
C ILE A 113 0.15 -2.56 -6.07
N ALA A 114 0.49 -1.45 -6.73
CA ALA A 114 -0.49 -0.63 -7.45
C ALA A 114 -1.15 -1.39 -8.59
N THR A 115 -0.38 -2.22 -9.31
CA THR A 115 -0.87 -3.07 -10.40
C THR A 115 -1.85 -4.13 -9.88
N TYR A 116 -1.48 -4.85 -8.80
CA TYR A 116 -2.35 -5.87 -8.22
C TYR A 116 -3.61 -5.24 -7.62
N THR A 117 -3.49 -4.12 -6.93
CA THR A 117 -4.63 -3.35 -6.40
C THR A 117 -5.57 -2.92 -7.52
N ARG A 118 -5.04 -2.36 -8.63
CA ARG A 118 -5.85 -1.99 -9.79
C ARG A 118 -6.63 -3.19 -10.33
N SER A 119 -5.98 -4.34 -10.43
CA SER A 119 -6.61 -5.56 -10.95
C SER A 119 -7.81 -6.06 -10.11
N ILE A 120 -7.89 -5.70 -8.83
CA ILE A 120 -9.02 -6.03 -7.95
C ILE A 120 -10.05 -4.91 -7.97
N THR A 121 -9.62 -3.64 -7.87
CA THR A 121 -10.56 -2.49 -7.91
C THR A 121 -11.33 -2.42 -9.22
N ASP A 122 -10.74 -2.86 -10.33
CA ASP A 122 -11.42 -2.96 -11.62
C ASP A 122 -12.59 -3.96 -11.59
N LEU A 123 -12.48 -5.05 -10.83
CA LEU A 123 -13.56 -6.04 -10.64
C LEU A 123 -14.69 -5.51 -9.73
N LEU A 124 -14.40 -4.52 -8.89
CA LEU A 124 -15.38 -3.87 -8.01
C LEU A 124 -16.10 -2.69 -8.69
N LYS A 125 -15.73 -2.32 -9.93
CA LYS A 125 -16.36 -1.19 -10.64
C LYS A 125 -17.86 -1.38 -10.78
N GLY A 126 -18.62 -0.33 -10.47
CA GLY A 126 -20.08 -0.35 -10.51
C GLY A 126 -20.73 -0.78 -9.19
N SER A 127 -19.95 -1.33 -8.24
CA SER A 127 -20.41 -1.54 -6.87
C SER A 127 -20.17 -0.31 -6.00
N LYS A 128 -20.83 -0.24 -4.84
CA LYS A 128 -20.52 0.77 -3.79
C LYS A 128 -19.28 0.41 -2.96
N THR A 129 -18.80 -0.82 -3.08
CA THR A 129 -17.79 -1.41 -2.21
C THR A 129 -16.41 -0.86 -2.49
N LYS A 130 -15.67 -0.51 -1.44
CA LYS A 130 -14.31 0.00 -1.53
C LYS A 130 -13.29 -1.03 -1.05
N LEU A 131 -12.22 -1.19 -1.81
CA LEU A 131 -11.11 -2.08 -1.44
C LEU A 131 -10.17 -1.38 -0.45
N LEU A 132 -9.93 -2.01 0.70
CA LEU A 132 -9.01 -1.56 1.74
C LEU A 132 -7.74 -2.44 1.79
N ASP A 133 -6.62 -1.81 2.13
CA ASP A 133 -5.43 -2.52 2.59
C ASP A 133 -5.52 -2.95 4.05
N THR A 134 -4.42 -3.45 4.62
CA THR A 134 -4.35 -3.84 6.04
C THR A 134 -3.03 -3.38 6.68
N ARG A 135 -2.76 -3.87 7.90
CA ARG A 135 -1.45 -3.75 8.56
C ARG A 135 -0.51 -4.94 8.28
N LYS A 136 -0.92 -5.91 7.46
CA LYS A 136 -0.09 -7.04 6.99
C LYS A 136 0.87 -6.55 5.89
N THR A 137 1.73 -5.62 6.27
CA THR A 137 2.66 -4.89 5.42
C THR A 137 4.08 -5.36 5.68
N THR A 138 5.00 -5.14 4.74
CA THR A 138 6.42 -5.35 4.98
C THR A 138 6.88 -4.41 6.11
N PRO A 139 7.64 -4.90 7.13
CA PRO A 139 8.16 -4.06 8.20
C PRO A 139 8.91 -2.84 7.65
N ASN A 140 8.72 -1.67 8.27
CA ASN A 140 9.28 -0.37 7.86
C ASN A 140 8.89 0.15 6.47
N MET A 141 8.10 -0.59 5.68
CA MET A 141 7.71 -0.18 4.32
C MET A 141 6.27 0.32 4.19
N ARG A 142 5.53 0.37 5.31
CA ARG A 142 4.10 0.70 5.31
C ARG A 142 3.77 2.03 4.63
N VAL A 143 4.63 3.04 4.77
CA VAL A 143 4.44 4.35 4.13
C VAL A 143 4.41 4.25 2.60
N PHE A 144 5.26 3.39 2.03
CA PHE A 144 5.35 3.15 0.59
C PHE A 144 4.23 2.24 0.09
N GLU A 145 3.98 1.14 0.80
CA GLU A 145 2.97 0.15 0.40
C GLU A 145 1.55 0.73 0.44
N LYS A 146 1.20 1.45 1.51
CA LYS A 146 -0.12 2.12 1.61
C LYS A 146 -0.28 3.27 0.62
N TYR A 147 0.81 3.90 0.20
CA TYR A 147 0.74 4.88 -0.89
C TYR A 147 0.47 4.17 -2.22
N ALA A 148 1.16 3.06 -2.51
CA ALA A 148 0.96 2.27 -3.71
C ALA A 148 -0.47 1.72 -3.85
N VAL A 149 -1.09 1.27 -2.75
CA VAL A 149 -2.51 0.86 -2.74
C VAL A 149 -3.41 2.00 -3.21
N LYS A 150 -3.24 3.23 -2.69
CA LYS A 150 -4.02 4.39 -3.13
C LYS A 150 -3.81 4.69 -4.61
N VAL A 151 -2.57 4.62 -5.09
CA VAL A 151 -2.26 4.82 -6.52
C VAL A 151 -2.95 3.78 -7.39
N GLY A 152 -3.04 2.53 -6.92
CA GLY A 152 -3.79 1.45 -7.56
C GLY A 152 -5.31 1.60 -7.49
N GLY A 153 -5.85 2.63 -6.84
CA GLY A 153 -7.28 2.88 -6.69
C GLY A 153 -7.93 2.25 -5.45
N GLY A 154 -7.14 1.64 -4.57
CA GLY A 154 -7.61 1.19 -3.27
C GLY A 154 -7.67 2.31 -2.24
N TYR A 155 -8.09 1.97 -1.03
CA TYR A 155 -8.21 2.86 0.11
C TYR A 155 -7.38 2.32 1.28
N ASN A 156 -7.02 3.22 2.20
CA ASN A 156 -6.21 2.84 3.35
C ASN A 156 -7.09 2.60 4.56
N HIS A 157 -6.99 1.40 5.13
CA HIS A 157 -7.37 1.14 6.50
C HIS A 157 -6.40 1.87 7.46
N ARG A 158 -6.71 1.91 8.76
CA ARG A 158 -5.85 2.47 9.84
C ARG A 158 -4.35 2.15 9.64
N TYR A 159 -3.49 3.16 9.77
CA TYR A 159 -2.06 3.01 9.51
C TYR A 159 -1.33 2.22 10.61
N ASN A 160 -1.73 2.44 11.87
CA ASN A 160 -1.08 1.89 13.05
C ASN A 160 -2.13 1.58 14.15
N LEU A 161 -1.68 1.17 15.34
CA LEU A 161 -2.56 0.87 16.49
C LEU A 161 -3.12 2.14 17.16
N SER A 162 -2.48 3.28 16.95
CA SER A 162 -2.87 4.59 17.46
C SER A 162 -3.86 5.32 16.54
N ASP A 163 -4.21 4.78 15.36
CA ASP A 163 -5.04 5.44 14.36
C ASP A 163 -6.55 5.17 14.51
N GLY A 164 -6.93 3.99 14.97
CA GLY A 164 -8.32 3.59 15.09
C GLY A 164 -8.45 2.35 15.96
N ILE A 165 -9.59 2.21 16.62
CA ILE A 165 -9.89 1.08 17.50
C ILE A 165 -10.45 -0.04 16.64
N LEU A 166 -9.86 -1.22 16.74
CA LEU A 166 -10.35 -2.46 16.13
C LEU A 166 -10.30 -3.54 17.19
N LEU A 167 -11.48 -3.93 17.68
CA LEU A 167 -11.67 -4.96 18.67
C LEU A 167 -11.76 -6.31 17.97
N LYS A 168 -10.70 -7.10 18.13
CA LYS A 168 -10.61 -8.48 17.61
C LYS A 168 -11.16 -9.50 18.61
N ASP A 169 -11.32 -10.74 18.16
CA ASP A 169 -11.58 -11.95 18.97
C ASP A 169 -10.94 -11.94 20.38
N ASN A 170 -9.64 -11.69 20.46
CA ASN A 170 -8.86 -11.69 21.70
C ASN A 170 -9.23 -10.52 22.63
N HIS A 171 -9.63 -9.38 22.07
CA HIS A 171 -10.07 -8.22 22.86
C HIS A 171 -11.46 -8.47 23.43
N ILE A 172 -12.35 -9.08 22.64
CA ILE A 172 -13.69 -9.47 23.08
C ILE A 172 -13.60 -10.48 24.23
N GLY A 173 -12.77 -11.51 24.08
CA GLY A 173 -12.51 -12.49 25.14
C GLY A 173 -11.91 -11.86 26.40
N ALA A 174 -10.98 -10.90 26.26
CA ALA A 174 -10.38 -10.20 27.39
C ALA A 174 -11.35 -9.26 28.12
N ALA A 175 -12.27 -8.61 27.40
CA ALA A 175 -13.29 -7.74 27.98
C ALA A 175 -14.46 -8.52 28.60
N GLY A 176 -14.63 -9.78 28.24
CA GLY A 176 -15.70 -10.65 28.73
C GLY A 176 -16.98 -10.62 27.88
N GLY A 177 -16.94 -10.03 26.67
CA GLY A 177 -18.09 -9.95 25.77
C GLY A 177 -17.99 -8.81 24.76
N VAL A 178 -18.83 -8.85 23.73
CA VAL A 178 -18.86 -7.85 22.65
C VAL A 178 -19.30 -6.49 23.19
N LYS A 179 -20.39 -6.49 23.96
CA LYS A 179 -20.95 -5.28 24.56
C LYS A 179 -19.95 -4.60 25.50
N GLU A 180 -19.31 -5.36 26.37
CA GLU A 180 -18.32 -4.90 27.32
C GLU A 180 -17.12 -4.28 26.59
N ALA A 181 -16.61 -4.95 25.56
CA ALA A 181 -15.48 -4.46 24.77
C ALA A 181 -15.77 -3.10 24.11
N VAL A 182 -16.95 -2.95 23.49
CA VAL A 182 -17.36 -1.69 22.84
C VAL A 182 -17.55 -0.58 23.88
N GLN A 183 -18.18 -0.88 25.01
CA GLN A 183 -18.41 0.12 26.07
C GLN A 183 -17.08 0.61 26.67
N MET A 184 -16.16 -0.31 26.99
CA MET A 184 -14.83 0.05 27.49
C MET A 184 -14.03 0.88 26.47
N ALA A 185 -14.15 0.56 25.17
CA ALA A 185 -13.52 1.33 24.10
C ALA A 185 -14.08 2.77 24.02
N LYS A 186 -15.41 2.94 24.17
CA LYS A 186 -16.05 4.26 24.23
C LYS A 186 -15.61 5.07 25.43
N GLU A 187 -15.49 4.45 26.60
CA GLU A 187 -15.02 5.14 27.81
C GLU A 187 -13.57 5.62 27.67
N TYR A 188 -12.71 4.82 27.04
CA TYR A 188 -11.29 5.16 26.85
C TYR A 188 -11.04 6.18 25.73
N ALA A 189 -11.81 6.13 24.64
CA ALA A 189 -11.64 6.99 23.46
C ALA A 189 -12.99 7.58 22.99
N PRO A 190 -13.51 8.60 23.68
CA PRO A 190 -14.94 8.91 23.66
C PRO A 190 -15.53 9.51 22.37
N PHE A 191 -14.73 10.13 21.49
CA PHE A 191 -15.34 10.84 20.35
C PHE A 191 -14.49 10.95 19.06
N VAL A 192 -13.15 10.89 19.13
CA VAL A 192 -12.31 11.13 17.94
C VAL A 192 -12.06 9.85 17.13
N ARG A 193 -12.12 8.68 17.76
CA ARG A 193 -11.77 7.40 17.14
C ARG A 193 -13.04 6.60 16.89
N LYS A 194 -13.24 6.18 15.64
CA LYS A 194 -14.22 5.14 15.33
C LYS A 194 -13.83 3.83 16.01
N ILE A 195 -14.83 3.09 16.46
CA ILE A 195 -14.72 1.77 17.06
C ILE A 195 -15.20 0.75 16.03
N GLU A 196 -14.25 -0.03 15.54
CA GLU A 196 -14.48 -1.18 14.71
C GLU A 196 -14.41 -2.46 15.54
N ILE A 197 -15.22 -3.47 15.19
CA ILE A 197 -15.24 -4.75 15.89
C ILE A 197 -15.41 -5.91 14.92
N GLU A 198 -14.64 -6.98 15.14
CA GLU A 198 -14.76 -8.26 14.43
C GLU A 198 -15.88 -9.08 15.05
N VAL A 199 -16.80 -9.55 14.20
CA VAL A 199 -17.90 -10.44 14.59
C VAL A 199 -17.88 -11.69 13.71
N GLU A 200 -18.14 -12.84 14.33
CA GLU A 200 -18.10 -14.15 13.67
C GLU A 200 -19.49 -14.74 13.43
N ASN A 201 -20.54 -14.12 13.99
CA ASN A 201 -21.93 -14.58 13.85
C ASN A 201 -22.95 -13.44 14.04
N LEU A 202 -24.21 -13.72 13.71
CA LEU A 202 -25.31 -12.74 13.75
C LEU A 202 -25.72 -12.30 15.16
N ASP A 203 -25.37 -13.05 16.21
CA ASP A 203 -25.69 -12.64 17.59
C ASP A 203 -24.66 -11.64 18.11
N MET A 204 -23.37 -11.87 17.87
CA MET A 204 -22.32 -10.88 18.09
C MET A 204 -22.58 -9.57 17.32
N LEU A 205 -23.07 -9.68 16.08
CA LEU A 205 -23.47 -8.52 15.29
C LEU A 205 -24.52 -7.67 16.01
N LYS A 206 -25.59 -8.28 16.54
CA LYS A 206 -26.65 -7.55 17.24
C LYS A 206 -26.11 -6.86 18.48
N GLU A 207 -25.28 -7.55 19.27
CA GLU A 207 -24.64 -6.98 20.45
C GLU A 207 -23.76 -5.77 20.09
N ALA A 208 -22.96 -5.87 19.02
CA ALA A 208 -22.09 -4.79 18.56
C ALA A 208 -22.89 -3.57 18.09
N LEU A 209 -23.99 -3.79 17.36
CA LEU A 209 -24.88 -2.72 16.90
C LEU A 209 -25.60 -2.03 18.08
N ASP A 210 -26.12 -2.80 19.03
CA ASP A 210 -26.79 -2.27 20.22
C ASP A 210 -25.82 -1.51 21.13
N ALA A 211 -24.57 -1.98 21.24
CA ALA A 211 -23.49 -1.26 21.92
C ALA A 211 -23.00 -0.02 21.13
N GLY A 212 -23.40 0.11 19.87
CA GLY A 212 -23.15 1.26 19.00
C GLY A 212 -21.72 1.33 18.47
N ALA A 213 -21.18 0.21 17.97
CA ALA A 213 -19.96 0.20 17.18
C ALA A 213 -20.14 0.99 15.86
N ASP A 214 -19.09 1.66 15.38
CA ASP A 214 -19.14 2.48 14.17
C ASP A 214 -18.96 1.65 12.88
N ILE A 215 -18.17 0.57 12.98
CA ILE A 215 -17.81 -0.30 11.87
C ILE A 215 -17.88 -1.75 12.34
N ILE A 216 -18.51 -2.61 11.53
CA ILE A 216 -18.63 -4.04 11.77
C ILE A 216 -17.79 -4.79 10.73
N MET A 217 -16.79 -5.55 11.19
CA MET A 217 -16.04 -6.48 10.36
C MET A 217 -16.66 -7.88 10.46
N LEU A 218 -17.19 -8.37 9.34
CA LEU A 218 -17.75 -9.71 9.19
C LEU A 218 -16.61 -10.68 8.88
N ASP A 219 -16.12 -11.40 9.90
CA ASP A 219 -14.97 -12.30 9.77
C ASP A 219 -15.42 -13.77 9.68
N ASN A 220 -14.90 -14.49 8.68
CA ASN A 220 -15.14 -15.91 8.43
C ASN A 220 -16.62 -16.37 8.39
N MET A 221 -17.56 -15.46 8.13
CA MET A 221 -18.98 -15.77 7.96
C MET A 221 -19.29 -16.38 6.58
N SER A 222 -20.39 -17.12 6.45
CA SER A 222 -20.87 -17.57 5.14
C SER A 222 -21.37 -16.40 4.29
N VAL A 223 -21.44 -16.56 2.97
CA VAL A 223 -21.96 -15.50 2.06
C VAL A 223 -23.42 -15.19 2.39
N GLU A 224 -24.19 -16.20 2.76
CA GLU A 224 -25.59 -16.10 3.18
C GLU A 224 -25.71 -15.29 4.47
N ASP A 225 -24.90 -15.61 5.48
CA ASP A 225 -24.90 -14.88 6.76
C ASP A 225 -24.41 -13.45 6.58
N MET A 226 -23.42 -13.20 5.73
CA MET A 226 -22.95 -11.85 5.45
C MET A 226 -24.03 -10.99 4.77
N LYS A 227 -24.79 -11.56 3.82
CA LYS A 227 -25.93 -10.87 3.21
C LYS A 227 -27.01 -10.53 4.23
N GLU A 228 -27.27 -11.44 5.17
CA GLU A 228 -28.22 -11.17 6.24
C GLU A 228 -27.70 -10.13 7.23
N ALA A 229 -26.40 -10.17 7.57
CA ALA A 229 -25.73 -9.20 8.40
C ALA A 229 -25.84 -7.77 7.82
N VAL A 230 -25.57 -7.60 6.52
CA VAL A 230 -25.71 -6.32 5.82
C VAL A 230 -27.14 -5.78 5.92
N LYS A 231 -28.16 -6.64 5.79
CA LYS A 231 -29.56 -6.23 5.99
C LYS A 231 -29.81 -5.81 7.43
N LEU A 232 -29.34 -6.56 8.42
CA LEU A 232 -29.54 -6.26 9.85
C LEU A 232 -28.85 -4.94 10.26
N VAL A 233 -27.67 -4.65 9.71
CA VAL A 233 -26.97 -3.39 9.96
C VAL A 233 -27.83 -2.20 9.50
N SER A 234 -28.51 -2.30 8.36
CA SER A 234 -29.48 -1.29 7.88
C SER A 234 -28.96 0.16 7.97
N GLY A 235 -27.67 0.36 7.70
CA GLY A 235 -27.01 1.68 7.75
C GLY A 235 -26.72 2.24 9.15
N LYS A 236 -26.88 1.45 10.22
CA LYS A 236 -26.52 1.84 11.60
C LYS A 236 -25.01 1.90 11.84
N ALA A 237 -24.24 1.15 11.05
CA ALA A 237 -22.78 1.09 11.06
C ALA A 237 -22.28 0.85 9.63
N GLU A 238 -21.00 1.12 9.39
CA GLU A 238 -20.34 0.69 8.15
C GLU A 238 -20.05 -0.82 8.22
N THR A 239 -20.06 -1.49 7.08
CA THR A 239 -19.76 -2.92 6.99
C THR A 239 -18.46 -3.18 6.25
N GLU A 240 -17.61 -4.04 6.84
CA GLU A 240 -16.39 -4.54 6.23
C GLU A 240 -16.45 -6.07 6.13
N CYS A 241 -16.05 -6.62 4.98
CA CYS A 241 -15.75 -8.04 4.84
C CYS A 241 -14.23 -8.23 4.82
N SER A 242 -13.74 -9.19 5.61
CA SER A 242 -12.34 -9.59 5.68
C SER A 242 -12.22 -11.11 5.54
N GLY A 243 -11.00 -11.61 5.35
CA GLY A 243 -10.71 -13.04 5.24
C GLY A 243 -10.36 -13.51 3.82
N ASN A 244 -9.08 -13.77 3.59
CA ASN A 244 -8.52 -14.39 2.37
C ASN A 244 -9.03 -13.81 1.03
N VAL A 245 -9.31 -12.51 0.97
CA VAL A 245 -9.74 -11.84 -0.26
C VAL A 245 -8.60 -11.77 -1.26
N THR A 246 -8.81 -12.33 -2.44
CA THR A 246 -7.87 -12.33 -3.57
C THR A 246 -8.59 -11.91 -4.85
N LYS A 247 -7.82 -11.71 -5.93
CA LYS A 247 -8.39 -11.42 -7.26
C LYS A 247 -9.36 -12.51 -7.72
N GLU A 248 -9.11 -13.76 -7.34
CA GLU A 248 -9.86 -14.93 -7.79
C GLU A 248 -11.22 -15.08 -7.08
N ASN A 249 -11.40 -14.48 -5.90
CA ASN A 249 -12.64 -14.63 -5.12
C ASN A 249 -13.42 -13.33 -4.90
N VAL A 250 -12.83 -12.16 -5.16
CA VAL A 250 -13.45 -10.86 -4.87
C VAL A 250 -14.79 -10.66 -5.58
N GLU A 251 -14.97 -11.17 -6.79
CA GLU A 251 -16.24 -11.04 -7.53
C GLU A 251 -17.42 -11.67 -6.76
N ARG A 252 -17.17 -12.76 -6.03
CA ARG A 252 -18.19 -13.46 -5.23
C ARG A 252 -18.64 -12.64 -4.02
N LEU A 253 -17.84 -11.65 -3.62
CA LEU A 253 -18.10 -10.77 -2.48
C LEU A 253 -18.85 -9.50 -2.88
N VAL A 254 -18.84 -9.12 -4.17
CA VAL A 254 -19.54 -7.93 -4.68
C VAL A 254 -21.03 -7.98 -4.36
N ASP A 255 -21.65 -9.14 -4.57
CA ASP A 255 -23.09 -9.37 -4.36
C ASP A 255 -23.50 -9.34 -2.88
N ILE A 256 -22.55 -9.33 -1.94
CA ILE A 256 -22.83 -9.20 -0.50
C ILE A 256 -23.30 -7.78 -0.18
N GLY A 257 -22.76 -6.78 -0.88
CA GLY A 257 -23.15 -5.38 -0.71
C GLY A 257 -22.57 -4.70 0.54
N VAL A 258 -21.43 -5.17 1.05
CA VAL A 258 -20.67 -4.49 2.10
C VAL A 258 -20.11 -3.14 1.62
N ASP A 259 -19.84 -2.23 2.54
CA ASP A 259 -19.27 -0.91 2.22
C ASP A 259 -17.77 -1.03 1.91
N TYR A 260 -17.08 -1.93 2.61
CA TYR A 260 -15.65 -2.18 2.46
C TYR A 260 -15.31 -3.66 2.35
N ILE A 261 -14.25 -3.95 1.61
CA ILE A 261 -13.58 -5.26 1.59
C ILE A 261 -12.10 -5.01 1.88
N SER A 262 -11.52 -5.66 2.88
CA SER A 262 -10.07 -5.56 3.12
C SER A 262 -9.31 -6.79 2.65
N SER A 263 -8.12 -6.56 2.09
CA SER A 263 -7.24 -7.63 1.63
C SER A 263 -5.79 -7.38 2.05
N GLY A 264 -5.24 -8.34 2.79
CA GLY A 264 -3.81 -8.37 3.10
C GLY A 264 -2.94 -8.66 1.87
N ALA A 265 -3.46 -9.38 0.89
CA ALA A 265 -2.70 -9.82 -0.28
C ALA A 265 -2.18 -8.65 -1.13
N LEU A 266 -2.85 -7.49 -1.03
CA LEU A 266 -2.41 -6.23 -1.65
C LEU A 266 -0.98 -5.84 -1.25
N THR A 267 -0.56 -6.17 -0.03
CA THR A 267 0.76 -5.79 0.48
C THR A 267 1.64 -7.01 0.67
N HIS A 268 1.23 -8.06 1.38
CA HIS A 268 2.15 -9.16 1.69
C HIS A 268 2.40 -10.15 0.52
N SER A 269 1.58 -10.15 -0.53
CA SER A 269 1.66 -11.15 -1.61
C SER A 269 1.67 -10.57 -3.02
N SER A 270 1.69 -9.24 -3.18
CA SER A 270 1.74 -8.64 -4.51
C SER A 270 3.11 -8.86 -5.18
N PRO A 271 3.16 -9.35 -6.43
CA PRO A 271 4.40 -9.45 -7.19
C PRO A 271 4.95 -8.05 -7.49
N ILE A 272 6.24 -7.95 -7.81
CA ILE A 272 6.82 -6.71 -8.35
C ILE A 272 6.38 -6.48 -9.80
N LEU A 273 6.44 -5.23 -10.26
CA LEU A 273 6.36 -4.88 -11.68
C LEU A 273 7.78 -4.79 -12.24
N ASP A 274 8.12 -5.55 -13.29
CA ASP A 274 9.48 -5.53 -13.85
C ASP A 274 9.79 -4.22 -14.60
N LEU A 275 10.91 -3.59 -14.25
CA LEU A 275 11.39 -2.30 -14.71
C LEU A 275 12.92 -2.31 -14.77
N SER A 276 13.54 -1.56 -15.66
CA SER A 276 15.01 -1.52 -15.76
C SER A 276 15.54 -0.14 -16.12
N LEU A 277 16.74 0.18 -15.66
CA LEU A 277 17.56 1.24 -16.23
C LEU A 277 18.41 0.68 -17.37
N LYS A 278 18.35 1.30 -18.55
CA LYS A 278 19.06 0.87 -19.77
C LYS A 278 19.56 2.07 -20.57
N ASN A 279 20.41 1.77 -21.56
CA ASN A 279 20.92 2.75 -22.52
C ASN A 279 21.76 3.87 -21.85
N LEU A 280 22.48 3.54 -20.78
CA LEU A 280 23.41 4.44 -20.13
C LEU A 280 24.50 4.88 -21.11
N HIS A 281 24.72 6.20 -21.22
CA HIS A 281 25.79 6.78 -22.00
C HIS A 281 26.27 8.12 -21.40
N ALA A 282 27.50 8.50 -21.71
CA ALA A 282 28.06 9.79 -21.34
C ALA A 282 27.51 10.90 -22.24
N ILE A 283 27.39 12.12 -21.69
CA ILE A 283 26.95 13.33 -22.40
C ILE A 283 27.88 14.51 -22.17
#